data_AF-A0A3B3ZA06-F1
#
_entry.id   AF-A0A3B3ZA06-F1
#
_cell.length_a   1.000
_cell.length_b   1.000
_cell.length_c   1.000
_cell.angle_alpha   90.00
_cell.angle_beta   90.00
_cell.angle_gamma   90.00
#
_symmetry.space_group_name_H-M   'P 1'
#
loop_
_entity.id
_entity.type
_entity.pdbx_description
1 polymer ?
#
loop_
_entity_poly.entity_id
_entity_poly.type
_entity_poly.pdbx_seq_one_letter_code
_entity_poly.pdbx_strand_id
1 'polypeptide(L)'
;HCQHHQDKAKITANVPPTLDGTWVSTRCEVRPGPEFLLRSYTFHPTRHLQAIQHYYTDSSCGDPAYSLLIRGKFRLRQASWITLGGTETDHHINRVGIVIHSRSAKQRLASRLPPSCVGVTLSKAVPGKVLELYNTRAGRLCLSALGFSMMELGLVRVETQNFGHGGTVQEMFLGDIHTQWTQRTYHRPTGYQTPLQNVMHHIHPCPVCALVYRSSELRPPALPRGPSPPLSLSGRWVSQHCETRPSVLFLTRDFTFDPETHQWGGIYRHYSDPFCAQPTFTLTASGHYAQGNPSAKISAATEFVFKVTQVQITAFDLATAKLLNSTRPGKCGLTGNWEVGIEQDITTTHGCTALGIKLPHKEYELFKTELDHRKQALLFIGERPTDGSSPDRPQKRPTSFQTPLVQCSGGVGGGQEERLSHKQRLGSHSKQIQLQKSGAERWRGHAMLLALGLVLYTWGCVY
;
A
#
# COMPACT_ATOMS: atom_id res chain seq x y z
N HIS A 1 -4.75 -24.49 4.96
CA HIS A 1 -3.34 -24.25 5.34
C HIS A 1 -2.89 -22.98 4.64
N CYS A 2 -2.59 -21.92 5.38
CA CYS A 2 -2.15 -20.65 4.81
C CYS A 2 -0.64 -20.58 4.90
N GLN A 3 0.07 -21.05 3.87
CA GLN A 3 1.45 -20.63 3.67
C GLN A 3 1.41 -19.24 3.04
N HIS A 4 2.24 -18.31 3.55
CA HIS A 4 2.50 -17.07 2.83
C HIS A 4 2.85 -17.46 1.39
N HIS A 5 2.09 -16.96 0.42
CA HIS A 5 2.08 -17.46 -0.96
C HIS A 5 3.40 -17.23 -1.73
N GLN A 6 4.47 -16.84 -1.03
CA GLN A 6 5.84 -16.70 -1.50
C GLN A 6 6.46 -18.03 -1.97
N ASP A 7 5.91 -19.20 -1.60
CA ASP A 7 6.51 -20.50 -1.90
C ASP A 7 6.50 -20.91 -3.40
N LYS A 8 5.91 -20.14 -4.31
CA LYS A 8 5.86 -20.49 -5.75
C LYS A 8 6.56 -19.55 -6.72
N ALA A 9 6.89 -18.32 -6.33
CA ALA A 9 7.47 -17.33 -7.22
C ALA A 9 8.71 -16.68 -6.61
N LYS A 10 9.84 -16.73 -7.32
CA LYS A 10 11.06 -16.03 -6.91
C LYS A 10 10.92 -14.55 -7.25
N ILE A 11 10.84 -13.71 -6.22
CA ILE A 11 10.75 -12.25 -6.34
C ILE A 11 12.17 -11.66 -6.38
N THR A 12 12.44 -10.81 -7.36
CA THR A 12 13.68 -10.02 -7.45
C THR A 12 13.36 -8.55 -7.61
N ALA A 13 14.20 -7.67 -7.07
CA ALA A 13 14.07 -6.22 -7.20
C ALA A 13 15.45 -5.58 -7.37
N ASN A 14 15.73 -5.07 -8.56
CA ASN A 14 17.01 -4.42 -8.88
C ASN A 14 16.99 -2.95 -8.45
N VAL A 15 18.14 -2.43 -8.01
CA VAL A 15 18.32 -1.03 -7.61
C VAL A 15 19.57 -0.47 -8.28
N PRO A 16 19.46 0.44 -9.27
CA PRO A 16 18.22 0.97 -9.84
C PRO A 16 17.48 -0.06 -10.75
N PRO A 17 16.15 0.05 -10.93
CA PRO A 17 15.38 -0.84 -11.80
C PRO A 17 15.43 -0.44 -13.28
N THR A 18 15.03 -1.35 -14.16
CA THR A 18 14.71 -1.05 -15.57
C THR A 18 13.23 -0.68 -15.68
N LEU A 19 12.92 0.49 -16.26
CA LEU A 19 11.55 1.01 -16.33
C LEU A 19 10.94 1.05 -17.74
N ASP A 20 11.74 0.77 -18.77
CA ASP A 20 11.32 1.00 -20.15
C ASP A 20 10.02 0.25 -20.49
N GLY A 21 9.11 0.97 -21.15
CA GLY A 21 7.81 0.44 -21.53
C GLY A 21 6.64 1.13 -20.82
N THR A 22 5.47 0.50 -20.91
CA THR A 22 4.21 1.04 -20.38
C THR A 22 3.74 0.22 -19.20
N TRP A 23 3.30 0.92 -18.15
CA TRP A 23 2.85 0.39 -16.87
C TRP A 23 1.43 0.85 -16.61
N VAL A 24 0.53 -0.08 -16.31
CA VAL A 24 -0.91 0.18 -16.23
C VAL A 24 -1.52 -0.31 -14.93
N SER A 25 -2.58 0.37 -14.48
CA SER A 25 -3.40 -0.10 -13.36
C SER A 25 -4.06 -1.43 -13.71
N THR A 26 -4.15 -2.32 -12.72
CA THR A 26 -4.79 -3.64 -12.85
C THR A 26 -6.23 -3.66 -12.32
N ARG A 27 -6.66 -2.60 -11.64
CA ARG A 27 -7.99 -2.39 -11.05
C ARG A 27 -8.26 -0.90 -10.84
N CYS A 28 -9.50 -0.54 -10.52
CA CYS A 28 -9.84 0.82 -10.10
C CYS A 28 -9.11 1.16 -8.80
N GLU A 29 -8.31 2.22 -8.81
CA GLU A 29 -7.56 2.68 -7.63
C GLU A 29 -8.42 3.67 -6.83
N VAL A 30 -8.38 3.57 -5.50
CA VAL A 30 -9.04 4.50 -4.58
C VAL A 30 -7.99 5.23 -3.76
N ARG A 31 -7.76 6.50 -4.08
CA ARG A 31 -6.84 7.40 -3.39
C ARG A 31 -7.55 8.19 -2.28
N PRO A 32 -6.83 8.70 -1.26
CA PRO A 32 -7.42 9.57 -0.24
C PRO A 32 -8.18 10.77 -0.84
N GLY A 33 -9.23 11.27 -0.20
CA GLY A 33 -10.03 12.38 -0.72
C GLY A 33 -11.55 12.15 -0.73
N PRO A 34 -12.09 11.00 -1.15
CA PRO A 34 -11.53 9.98 -2.04
C PRO A 34 -11.31 10.49 -3.46
N GLU A 35 -10.45 9.80 -4.23
CA GLU A 35 -10.36 9.92 -5.68
C GLU A 35 -10.32 8.54 -6.33
N PHE A 36 -10.96 8.40 -7.48
CA PHE A 36 -11.04 7.14 -8.21
C PHE A 36 -10.30 7.28 -9.52
N LEU A 37 -9.33 6.41 -9.80
CA LEU A 37 -8.49 6.56 -10.98
C LEU A 37 -7.94 5.27 -11.58
N LEU A 38 -7.52 5.39 -12.83
CA LEU A 38 -6.69 4.45 -13.56
C LEU A 38 -5.49 5.19 -14.16
N ARG A 39 -4.32 4.53 -14.18
CA ARG A 39 -3.05 5.12 -14.59
C ARG A 39 -2.42 4.32 -15.72
N SER A 40 -1.80 5.02 -16.66
CA SER A 40 -0.99 4.45 -17.75
C SER A 40 0.27 5.28 -17.94
N TYR A 41 1.41 4.78 -17.47
CA TYR A 41 2.68 5.51 -17.44
C TYR A 41 3.67 4.83 -18.37
N THR A 42 4.23 5.61 -19.31
CA THR A 42 5.21 5.15 -20.28
C THR A 42 6.55 5.84 -20.03
N PHE A 43 7.59 5.04 -19.82
CA PHE A 43 8.97 5.48 -19.68
C PHE A 43 9.73 5.08 -20.94
N HIS A 44 10.44 6.05 -21.52
CA HIS A 44 11.26 5.84 -22.70
C HIS A 44 12.75 5.78 -22.33
N PRO A 45 13.57 5.02 -23.09
CA PRO A 45 15.02 4.97 -22.90
C PRO A 45 15.68 6.36 -22.98
N THR A 46 15.04 7.30 -23.69
CA THR A 46 15.48 8.70 -23.84
C THR A 46 15.16 9.58 -22.62
N ARG A 47 14.76 8.99 -21.48
CA ARG A 47 14.36 9.67 -20.23
C ARG A 47 13.06 10.46 -20.33
N HIS A 48 12.31 10.33 -21.42
CA HIS A 48 10.99 10.93 -21.54
C HIS A 48 9.96 10.12 -20.77
N LEU A 49 9.09 10.82 -20.08
CA LEU A 49 7.93 10.28 -19.38
C LEU A 49 6.66 10.81 -20.03
N GLN A 50 5.73 9.91 -20.31
CA GLN A 50 4.32 10.24 -20.54
C GLN A 50 3.47 9.50 -19.51
N ALA A 51 2.66 10.22 -18.77
CA ALA A 51 1.73 9.64 -17.80
C ALA A 51 0.31 10.10 -18.14
N ILE A 52 -0.61 9.14 -18.19
CA ILE A 52 -2.04 9.39 -18.29
C ILE A 52 -2.69 8.95 -16.99
N GLN A 53 -3.47 9.85 -16.38
CA GLN A 53 -4.31 9.54 -15.22
C GLN A 53 -5.77 9.80 -15.60
N HIS A 54 -6.59 8.77 -15.62
CA HIS A 54 -8.04 8.88 -15.82
C HIS A 54 -8.72 8.96 -14.46
N TYR A 55 -9.47 10.04 -14.20
CA TYR A 55 -10.23 10.22 -12.96
C TYR A 55 -11.70 9.93 -13.21
N TYR A 56 -12.36 9.31 -12.24
CA TYR A 56 -13.73 8.82 -12.32
C TYR A 56 -14.59 9.41 -11.21
N THR A 57 -15.90 9.35 -11.41
CA THR A 57 -16.87 9.87 -10.45
C THR A 57 -17.32 8.83 -9.43
N ASP A 58 -17.01 7.57 -9.69
CA ASP A 58 -17.43 6.41 -8.91
C ASP A 58 -16.26 5.45 -8.62
N SER A 59 -16.39 4.69 -7.54
CA SER A 59 -15.38 3.73 -7.07
C SER A 59 -15.29 2.44 -7.89
N SER A 60 -16.07 2.29 -8.96
CA SER A 60 -15.93 1.21 -9.93
C SER A 60 -15.19 1.64 -11.20
N CYS A 61 -14.80 2.91 -11.31
CA CYS A 61 -14.20 3.49 -12.51
C CYS A 61 -15.06 3.27 -13.78
N GLY A 62 -16.39 3.40 -13.63
CA GLY A 62 -17.36 3.21 -14.70
C GLY A 62 -17.79 4.50 -15.41
N ASP A 63 -17.73 5.64 -14.73
CA ASP A 63 -18.11 6.97 -15.23
C ASP A 63 -16.89 7.92 -15.25
N PRO A 64 -16.21 8.06 -16.40
CA PRO A 64 -15.05 8.95 -16.53
C PRO A 64 -15.40 10.42 -16.31
N ALA A 65 -14.64 11.09 -15.42
CA ALA A 65 -14.81 12.51 -15.13
C ALA A 65 -13.89 13.37 -16.03
N TYR A 66 -12.59 13.18 -15.88
CA TYR A 66 -11.56 13.88 -16.64
C TYR A 66 -10.31 13.02 -16.77
N SER A 67 -9.39 13.42 -17.65
CA SER A 67 -8.09 12.77 -17.80
C SER A 67 -6.99 13.79 -17.83
N LEU A 68 -5.88 13.47 -17.16
CA LEU A 68 -4.66 14.26 -17.19
C LEU A 68 -3.66 13.60 -18.12
N LEU A 69 -3.09 14.38 -19.04
CA LEU A 69 -1.94 14.01 -19.84
C LEU A 69 -0.73 14.78 -19.33
N ILE A 70 0.21 14.06 -18.72
CA ILE A 70 1.42 14.59 -18.13
C ILE A 70 2.60 14.19 -19.01
N ARG A 71 3.45 15.15 -19.36
CA ARG A 71 4.72 14.88 -20.05
C ARG A 71 5.87 15.53 -19.32
N GLY A 72 6.99 14.83 -19.28
CA GLY A 72 8.17 15.29 -18.56
C GLY A 72 9.42 14.48 -18.87
N LYS A 73 10.43 14.70 -18.03
CA LYS A 73 11.64 13.89 -17.96
C LYS A 73 11.71 13.18 -16.63
N PHE A 74 12.28 11.99 -16.63
CA PHE A 74 12.43 11.14 -15.45
C PHE A 74 13.84 10.54 -15.43
N ARG A 75 14.47 10.52 -14.25
CA ARG A 75 15.83 10.00 -14.06
C ARG A 75 15.94 9.25 -12.75
N LEU A 76 16.36 7.99 -12.84
CA LEU A 76 16.78 7.19 -11.69
C LEU A 76 18.06 7.75 -11.07
N ARG A 77 18.13 7.77 -9.74
CA ARG A 77 19.27 8.29 -8.99
C ARG A 77 19.93 7.18 -8.19
N GLN A 78 19.85 7.24 -6.87
CA GLN A 78 20.45 6.29 -5.94
C GLN A 78 19.40 5.38 -5.29
N ALA A 79 19.86 4.34 -4.60
CA ALA A 79 19.03 3.63 -3.64
C ALA A 79 18.48 4.61 -2.58
N SER A 80 17.21 4.45 -2.20
CA SER A 80 16.65 5.26 -1.12
C SER A 80 17.20 4.83 0.23
N TRP A 81 17.68 5.82 0.99
CA TRP A 81 18.13 5.62 2.36
C TRP A 81 16.97 5.62 3.36
N ILE A 82 15.82 6.18 2.99
CA ILE A 82 14.60 6.21 3.82
C ILE A 82 13.78 4.94 3.59
N THR A 83 13.52 4.60 2.32
CA THR A 83 12.71 3.43 1.95
C THR A 83 13.61 2.35 1.35
N LEU A 84 14.11 1.46 2.19
CA LEU A 84 15.07 0.43 1.78
C LEU A 84 14.53 -0.41 0.61
N GLY A 85 15.39 -0.71 -0.36
CA GLY A 85 15.00 -1.42 -1.59
C GLY A 85 14.24 -0.55 -2.60
N GLY A 86 13.97 0.72 -2.32
CA GLY A 86 13.49 1.71 -3.28
C GLY A 86 14.64 2.43 -4.00
N THR A 87 14.32 3.09 -5.11
CA THR A 87 15.22 3.98 -5.86
C THR A 87 14.66 5.39 -5.85
N GLU A 88 15.47 6.36 -5.43
CA GLU A 88 15.13 7.78 -5.51
C GLU A 88 15.25 8.27 -6.94
N THR A 89 14.43 9.25 -7.32
CA THR A 89 14.36 9.73 -8.70
C THR A 89 14.20 11.24 -8.77
N ASP A 90 14.73 11.81 -9.85
CA ASP A 90 14.45 13.20 -10.23
C ASP A 90 13.44 13.19 -11.38
N HIS A 91 12.41 14.03 -11.28
CA HIS A 91 11.44 14.22 -12.35
C HIS A 91 11.20 15.71 -12.61
N HIS A 92 11.01 16.05 -13.87
CA HIS A 92 10.68 17.40 -14.29
C HIS A 92 9.46 17.35 -15.21
N ILE A 93 8.38 18.02 -14.81
CA ILE A 93 7.17 18.10 -15.61
C ILE A 93 7.29 19.27 -16.58
N ASN A 94 7.05 19.01 -17.86
CA ASN A 94 7.16 19.99 -18.94
C ASN A 94 5.79 20.45 -19.42
N ARG A 95 4.79 19.56 -19.37
CA ARG A 95 3.45 19.82 -19.87
C ARG A 95 2.40 19.04 -19.08
N VAL A 96 1.27 19.69 -18.78
CA VAL A 96 0.08 19.06 -18.23
C VAL A 96 -1.12 19.52 -19.04
N GLY A 97 -1.83 18.58 -19.65
CA GLY A 97 -3.14 18.78 -20.27
C GLY A 97 -4.25 18.12 -19.47
N ILE A 98 -5.45 18.66 -19.53
CA ILE A 98 -6.68 18.07 -19.01
C ILE A 98 -7.69 17.90 -20.12
N VAL A 99 -8.41 16.78 -20.10
CA VAL A 99 -9.60 16.54 -20.93
C VAL A 99 -10.77 16.29 -19.98
N ILE A 100 -11.85 17.05 -20.11
CA ILE A 100 -13.07 16.81 -19.32
C ILE A 100 -14.04 16.02 -20.19
N HIS A 101 -14.65 14.97 -19.65
CA HIS A 101 -15.40 14.01 -20.47
C HIS A 101 -16.90 14.27 -20.55
N SER A 102 -17.45 15.07 -19.64
CA SER A 102 -18.87 15.41 -19.65
C SER A 102 -19.17 16.79 -19.05
N ARG A 103 -20.37 17.32 -19.35
CA ARG A 103 -20.84 18.58 -18.74
C ARG A 103 -21.01 18.43 -17.22
N SER A 104 -21.49 17.28 -16.74
CA SER A 104 -21.65 17.01 -15.31
C SER A 104 -20.30 16.90 -14.60
N ALA A 105 -19.28 16.31 -15.25
CA ALA A 105 -17.92 16.30 -14.73
C ALA A 105 -17.33 17.71 -14.66
N LYS A 106 -17.56 18.55 -15.68
CA LYS A 106 -17.15 19.96 -15.68
C LYS A 106 -17.75 20.72 -14.49
N GLN A 107 -19.05 20.56 -14.23
CA GLN A 107 -19.74 21.21 -13.11
C GLN A 107 -19.22 20.73 -11.75
N ARG A 108 -19.05 19.41 -11.58
CA ARG A 108 -18.49 18.81 -10.35
C ARG A 108 -17.06 19.25 -10.09
N LEU A 109 -16.24 19.38 -11.14
CA LEU A 109 -14.88 19.89 -11.01
C LEU A 109 -14.89 21.39 -10.65
N ALA A 110 -15.80 22.17 -11.24
CA ALA A 110 -15.93 23.59 -10.94
C ALA A 110 -16.32 23.86 -9.50
N SER A 111 -17.24 23.07 -8.92
CA SER A 111 -17.66 23.25 -7.52
C SER A 111 -16.57 22.94 -6.50
N ARG A 112 -15.49 22.26 -6.90
CA ARG A 112 -14.34 21.92 -6.03
C ARG A 112 -13.20 22.92 -6.15
N LEU A 113 -13.23 23.81 -7.15
CA LEU A 113 -12.15 24.76 -7.40
C LEU A 113 -12.50 26.15 -6.86
N PRO A 114 -11.50 26.93 -6.41
CA PRO A 114 -11.68 28.34 -6.12
C PRO A 114 -12.24 29.09 -7.36
N PRO A 115 -13.09 30.11 -7.19
CA PRO A 115 -13.67 30.86 -8.31
C PRO A 115 -12.64 31.41 -9.30
N SER A 116 -11.48 31.87 -8.80
CA SER A 116 -10.35 32.33 -9.60
C SER A 116 -9.80 31.25 -10.53
N CYS A 117 -9.83 29.98 -10.10
CA CYS A 117 -9.42 28.84 -10.90
C CYS A 117 -10.49 28.35 -11.86
N VAL A 118 -11.78 28.47 -11.51
CA VAL A 118 -12.88 28.13 -12.41
C VAL A 118 -12.85 29.02 -13.66
N GLY A 119 -12.70 30.33 -13.47
CA GLY A 119 -12.64 31.30 -14.57
C GLY A 119 -11.44 31.12 -15.49
N VAL A 120 -10.30 30.68 -14.96
CA VAL A 120 -9.06 30.48 -15.74
C VAL A 120 -9.01 29.10 -16.41
N THR A 121 -9.43 28.06 -15.70
CA THR A 121 -9.30 26.66 -16.12
C THR A 121 -10.57 26.15 -16.80
N LEU A 122 -11.74 26.30 -16.18
CA LEU A 122 -12.93 25.57 -16.61
C LEU A 122 -13.81 26.35 -17.58
N SER A 123 -13.79 27.68 -17.56
CA SER A 123 -14.56 28.50 -18.52
C SER A 123 -14.26 28.10 -19.97
N LYS A 124 -12.99 27.88 -20.29
CA LYS A 124 -12.46 27.50 -21.62
C LYS A 124 -12.57 26.00 -21.92
N ALA A 125 -12.84 25.15 -20.93
CA ALA A 125 -12.86 23.71 -21.12
C ALA A 125 -14.09 23.26 -21.90
N VAL A 126 -13.86 22.68 -23.07
CA VAL A 126 -14.88 22.03 -23.90
C VAL A 126 -14.76 20.51 -23.69
N PRO A 127 -15.86 19.80 -23.39
CA PRO A 127 -15.80 18.35 -23.23
C PRO A 127 -15.16 17.66 -24.43
N GLY A 128 -14.28 16.69 -24.17
CA GLY A 128 -13.55 15.95 -25.20
C GLY A 128 -12.44 16.72 -25.92
N LYS A 129 -12.11 17.95 -25.47
CA LYS A 129 -10.94 18.70 -25.98
C LYS A 129 -9.87 18.83 -24.91
N VAL A 130 -8.61 18.71 -25.34
CA VAL A 130 -7.46 18.96 -24.49
C VAL A 130 -7.37 20.44 -24.19
N LEU A 131 -7.38 20.78 -22.90
CA LEU A 131 -7.02 22.09 -22.39
C LEU A 131 -5.65 21.99 -21.72
N GLU A 132 -4.75 22.89 -22.06
CA GLU A 132 -3.44 22.94 -21.42
C GLU A 132 -3.50 23.67 -20.07
N LEU A 133 -3.12 22.99 -18.99
CA LEU A 133 -3.06 23.55 -17.64
C LEU A 133 -1.68 24.11 -17.29
N TYR A 134 -0.64 23.53 -17.88
CA TYR A 134 0.72 23.93 -17.64
C TYR A 134 1.60 23.61 -18.84
N ASN A 135 2.47 24.56 -19.15
CA ASN A 135 3.66 24.34 -19.95
C ASN A 135 4.80 25.24 -19.40
N THR A 136 6.05 24.96 -19.77
CA THR A 136 7.23 25.69 -19.27
C THR A 136 7.26 27.18 -19.64
N ARG A 137 6.52 27.61 -20.66
CA ARG A 137 6.42 29.00 -21.14
C ARG A 137 5.26 29.78 -20.51
N ALA A 138 4.12 29.13 -20.27
CA ALA A 138 2.87 29.77 -19.82
C ALA A 138 2.62 29.66 -18.30
N GLY A 139 3.44 28.90 -17.57
CA GLY A 139 3.34 28.77 -16.12
C GLY A 139 2.24 27.80 -15.66
N ARG A 140 2.01 27.74 -14.33
CA ARG A 140 1.17 26.75 -13.65
C ARG A 140 -0.23 27.31 -13.38
N LEU A 141 -1.20 27.06 -14.24
CA LEU A 141 -2.58 27.49 -13.99
C LEU A 141 -3.28 26.48 -13.07
N CYS A 142 -3.53 26.87 -11.81
CA CYS A 142 -4.43 26.20 -10.86
C CYS A 142 -4.20 24.70 -10.59
N LEU A 143 -3.01 24.18 -10.91
CA LEU A 143 -2.64 22.79 -10.65
C LEU A 143 -2.75 22.43 -9.17
N SER A 144 -2.32 23.31 -8.26
CA SER A 144 -2.42 23.07 -6.82
C SER A 144 -3.87 22.99 -6.34
N ALA A 145 -4.77 23.82 -6.88
CA ALA A 145 -6.19 23.77 -6.57
C ALA A 145 -6.85 22.47 -7.07
N LEU A 146 -6.35 21.92 -8.18
CA LEU A 146 -6.70 20.59 -8.68
C LEU A 146 -6.04 19.44 -7.90
N GLY A 147 -5.20 19.75 -6.88
CA GLY A 147 -4.44 18.76 -6.13
C GLY A 147 -3.43 18.00 -6.96
N PHE A 148 -3.06 18.56 -8.12
CA PHE A 148 -2.10 17.94 -9.01
C PHE A 148 -0.74 17.82 -8.31
N SER A 149 -0.25 16.59 -8.25
CA SER A 149 1.07 16.26 -7.76
C SER A 149 1.59 15.06 -8.52
N MET A 150 2.89 15.07 -8.82
CA MET A 150 3.62 13.91 -9.35
C MET A 150 4.75 13.50 -8.39
N MET A 151 4.64 13.86 -7.10
CA MET A 151 5.66 13.53 -6.09
C MET A 151 5.85 12.02 -5.94
N GLU A 152 4.82 11.23 -6.26
CA GLU A 152 4.89 9.77 -6.37
C GLU A 152 6.01 9.25 -7.28
N LEU A 153 6.46 10.05 -8.26
CA LEU A 153 7.57 9.67 -9.12
C LEU A 153 8.91 9.71 -8.38
N GLY A 154 9.04 10.45 -7.28
CA GLY A 154 10.30 10.62 -6.54
C GLY A 154 10.84 9.34 -5.88
N LEU A 155 10.02 8.29 -5.81
CA LEU A 155 10.40 6.98 -5.29
C LEU A 155 9.82 5.89 -6.19
N VAL A 156 10.68 4.98 -6.67
CA VAL A 156 10.28 3.86 -7.53
C VAL A 156 10.91 2.55 -7.08
N ARG A 157 10.17 1.46 -7.20
CA ARG A 157 10.67 0.09 -7.07
C ARG A 157 10.00 -0.78 -8.14
N VAL A 158 10.77 -1.68 -8.74
CA VAL A 158 10.22 -2.69 -9.64
C VAL A 158 10.52 -4.06 -9.06
N GLU A 159 9.46 -4.85 -8.89
CA GLU A 159 9.55 -6.25 -8.50
C GLU A 159 9.26 -7.13 -9.70
N THR A 160 10.08 -8.16 -9.88
CA THR A 160 9.91 -9.17 -10.93
C THR A 160 9.63 -10.51 -10.26
N GLN A 161 8.43 -11.03 -10.49
CA GLN A 161 8.01 -12.34 -10.00
C GLN A 161 8.21 -13.37 -11.11
N ASN A 162 9.06 -14.35 -10.86
CA ASN A 162 9.34 -15.43 -11.82
C ASN A 162 8.61 -16.71 -11.40
N PHE A 163 7.71 -17.18 -12.26
CA PHE A 163 6.96 -18.42 -12.07
C PHE A 163 7.68 -19.58 -12.76
N GLY A 164 7.67 -20.77 -12.15
CA GLY A 164 8.46 -21.94 -12.61
C GLY A 164 8.19 -22.42 -14.04
N HIS A 165 7.09 -21.99 -14.67
CA HIS A 165 6.76 -22.28 -16.07
C HIS A 165 7.23 -21.21 -17.08
N GLY A 166 8.17 -20.33 -16.69
CA GLY A 166 8.73 -19.30 -17.57
C GLY A 166 7.89 -18.03 -17.71
N GLY A 167 6.81 -17.90 -16.94
CA GLY A 167 6.01 -16.68 -16.86
C GLY A 167 6.65 -15.65 -15.93
N THR A 168 6.64 -14.38 -16.34
CA THR A 168 7.17 -13.27 -15.55
C THR A 168 6.11 -12.19 -15.38
N VAL A 169 5.93 -11.73 -14.14
CA VAL A 169 5.10 -10.57 -13.81
C VAL A 169 5.99 -9.49 -13.25
N GLN A 170 5.87 -8.27 -13.77
CA GLN A 170 6.59 -7.10 -13.30
C GLN A 170 5.62 -6.09 -12.71
N GLU A 171 5.90 -5.68 -11.49
CA GLU A 171 5.12 -4.70 -10.73
C GLU A 171 6.00 -3.48 -10.44
N MET A 172 5.55 -2.31 -10.89
CA MET A 172 6.16 -1.02 -10.60
C MET A 172 5.39 -0.33 -9.49
N PHE A 173 6.08 -0.13 -8.37
CA PHE A 173 5.62 0.62 -7.22
C PHE A 173 6.13 2.06 -7.35
N LEU A 174 5.20 3.01 -7.25
CA LEU A 174 5.49 4.44 -7.15
C LEU A 174 5.21 4.91 -5.73
N GLY A 175 5.89 5.97 -5.32
CA GLY A 175 5.79 6.54 -3.98
C GLY A 175 4.34 6.84 -3.57
N ASP A 176 4.03 6.62 -2.30
CA ASP A 176 2.76 7.00 -1.68
C ASP A 176 2.45 8.49 -1.84
N ILE A 177 1.17 8.83 -1.71
CA ILE A 177 0.70 10.21 -1.69
C ILE A 177 0.18 10.56 -0.31
N HIS A 178 0.33 11.82 0.09
CA HIS A 178 -0.18 12.25 1.37
C HIS A 178 -1.72 12.14 1.42
N THR A 179 -2.21 11.56 2.52
CA THR A 179 -3.65 11.38 2.81
C THR A 179 -4.41 12.70 2.90
N GLN A 180 -3.78 13.74 3.43
CA GLN A 180 -4.30 15.11 3.37
C GLN A 180 -3.96 15.80 2.03
N TRP A 181 -4.99 16.30 1.34
CA TRP A 181 -4.90 16.96 0.03
C TRP A 181 -3.85 18.08 -0.05
N THR A 182 -3.85 18.98 0.94
CA THR A 182 -3.01 20.19 0.96
C THR A 182 -1.52 19.91 1.07
N GLN A 183 -1.14 18.72 1.53
CA GLN A 183 0.27 18.33 1.74
C GLN A 183 0.87 17.61 0.53
N ARG A 184 0.06 17.19 -0.46
CA ARG A 184 0.50 16.31 -1.56
C ARG A 184 1.58 16.89 -2.46
N THR A 185 1.64 18.21 -2.61
CA THR A 185 2.63 18.88 -3.47
C THR A 185 4.01 18.94 -2.81
N TYR A 186 4.09 18.80 -1.48
CA TYR A 186 5.33 18.87 -0.70
C TYR A 186 5.71 17.52 -0.07
N HIS A 187 4.84 16.52 -0.19
CA HIS A 187 5.04 15.19 0.37
C HIS A 187 6.27 14.53 -0.23
N ARG A 188 7.14 14.00 0.64
CA ARG A 188 8.21 13.09 0.25
C ARG A 188 7.72 11.66 0.53
N PRO A 189 7.58 10.82 -0.51
CA PRO A 189 7.11 9.45 -0.31
C PRO A 189 8.04 8.63 0.59
N THR A 190 7.42 7.80 1.43
CA THR A 190 8.09 6.84 2.33
C THR A 190 7.45 5.45 2.29
N GLY A 191 6.38 5.29 1.53
CA GLY A 191 5.75 4.02 1.19
C GLY A 191 5.44 3.97 -0.30
N TYR A 192 4.60 3.02 -0.69
CA TYR A 192 4.19 2.83 -2.07
C TYR A 192 2.68 2.83 -2.23
N GLN A 193 2.22 3.30 -3.39
CA GLN A 193 0.84 3.10 -3.85
C GLN A 193 0.64 1.68 -4.37
N THR A 194 -0.61 1.35 -4.72
CA THR A 194 -0.92 0.14 -5.50
C THR A 194 -0.01 0.07 -6.74
N PRO A 195 0.62 -1.08 -7.01
CA PRO A 195 1.55 -1.20 -8.12
C PRO A 195 0.84 -1.14 -9.48
N LEU A 196 1.57 -0.63 -10.47
CA LEU A 196 1.24 -0.77 -11.89
C LEU A 196 1.91 -2.02 -12.43
N GLN A 197 1.31 -2.68 -13.42
CA GLN A 197 1.93 -3.84 -14.08
C GLN A 197 2.44 -3.48 -15.47
N ASN A 198 3.58 -4.07 -15.86
CA ASN A 198 4.14 -3.90 -17.19
C ASN A 198 3.24 -4.56 -18.22
N VAL A 199 2.87 -3.85 -19.29
CA VAL A 199 1.95 -4.38 -20.31
C VAL A 199 2.47 -5.62 -21.04
N MET A 200 3.79 -5.84 -21.06
CA MET A 200 4.43 -7.03 -21.63
C MET A 200 4.65 -8.14 -20.60
N HIS A 201 4.69 -7.81 -19.31
CA HIS A 201 4.95 -8.73 -18.20
C HIS A 201 3.92 -8.53 -17.09
N HIS A 202 2.67 -8.94 -17.33
CA HIS A 202 1.55 -8.80 -16.40
C HIS A 202 0.87 -10.15 -16.14
N ILE A 203 0.03 -10.19 -15.11
CA ILE A 203 -0.78 -11.37 -14.80
C ILE A 203 -1.80 -11.61 -15.92
N HIS A 204 -1.83 -12.81 -16.50
CA HIS A 204 -2.77 -13.14 -17.56
C HIS A 204 -3.88 -14.10 -17.08
N PRO A 205 -5.16 -13.86 -17.42
CA PRO A 205 -5.67 -12.67 -18.12
C PRO A 205 -5.81 -11.45 -17.19
N CYS A 206 -5.59 -10.24 -17.73
CA CYS A 206 -5.92 -8.98 -17.07
C CYS A 206 -6.79 -8.08 -17.98
N PRO A 207 -8.13 -8.19 -17.90
CA PRO A 207 -9.04 -7.39 -18.72
C PRO A 207 -8.89 -5.88 -18.51
N VAL A 208 -8.69 -5.44 -17.26
CA VAL A 208 -8.47 -4.01 -16.94
C VAL A 208 -7.19 -3.49 -17.57
N CYS A 209 -6.09 -4.23 -17.51
CA CYS A 209 -4.82 -3.86 -18.12
C CYS A 209 -4.98 -3.60 -19.63
N ALA A 210 -5.72 -4.47 -20.32
CA ALA A 210 -5.99 -4.33 -21.75
C ALA A 210 -6.82 -3.07 -22.08
N LEU A 211 -7.83 -2.75 -21.26
CA LEU A 211 -8.64 -1.54 -21.42
C LEU A 211 -7.81 -0.28 -21.18
N VAL A 212 -6.99 -0.26 -20.12
CA VAL A 212 -6.14 0.88 -19.77
C VAL A 212 -5.04 1.07 -20.82
N TYR A 213 -4.41 0.00 -21.30
CA TYR A 213 -3.37 0.09 -22.33
C TYR A 213 -3.88 0.66 -23.66
N ARG A 214 -5.12 0.33 -24.05
CA ARG A 214 -5.73 0.81 -25.30
C ARG A 214 -6.35 2.20 -25.19
N SER A 215 -6.40 2.77 -23.99
CA SER A 215 -7.01 4.06 -23.75
C SER A 215 -6.16 5.23 -24.25
N SER A 216 -6.79 6.40 -24.36
CA SER A 216 -6.09 7.68 -24.55
C SER A 216 -6.72 8.74 -23.67
N GLU A 217 -6.06 9.90 -23.53
CA GLU A 217 -6.59 11.04 -22.78
C GLU A 217 -7.96 11.51 -23.27
N LEU A 218 -8.29 11.25 -24.54
CA LEU A 218 -9.60 11.54 -25.15
C LEU A 218 -10.61 10.41 -25.01
N ARG A 219 -10.16 9.18 -24.78
CA ARG A 219 -10.97 7.96 -24.70
C ARG A 219 -10.59 7.18 -23.43
N PRO A 220 -11.01 7.66 -22.24
CA PRO A 220 -10.79 6.95 -20.99
C PRO A 220 -11.52 5.60 -21.03
N PRO A 221 -10.95 4.54 -20.42
CA PRO A 221 -11.62 3.27 -20.35
C PRO A 221 -12.78 3.36 -19.34
N ALA A 222 -13.93 2.77 -19.63
CA ALA A 222 -15.00 2.57 -18.65
C ALA A 222 -14.97 1.11 -18.20
N LEU A 223 -14.71 0.87 -16.91
CA LEU A 223 -14.68 -0.50 -16.40
C LEU A 223 -16.09 -1.07 -16.30
N PRO A 224 -16.28 -2.37 -16.64
CA PRO A 224 -17.56 -3.02 -16.42
C PRO A 224 -17.84 -3.08 -14.92
N ARG A 225 -19.10 -2.85 -14.54
CA ARG A 225 -19.55 -3.03 -13.16
C ARG A 225 -19.52 -4.52 -12.83
N GLY A 226 -18.58 -4.93 -12.00
CA GLY A 226 -18.51 -6.30 -11.48
C GLY A 226 -19.46 -6.51 -10.30
N PRO A 227 -19.83 -7.77 -10.00
CA PRO A 227 -20.55 -8.08 -8.76
C PRO A 227 -19.68 -7.71 -7.56
N SER A 228 -20.22 -6.89 -6.67
CA SER A 228 -19.62 -6.64 -5.35
C SER A 228 -20.07 -7.75 -4.40
N PRO A 229 -19.18 -8.68 -3.99
CA PRO A 229 -19.56 -9.69 -3.02
C PRO A 229 -20.00 -9.01 -1.72
N PRO A 230 -20.99 -9.56 -0.99
CA PRO A 230 -21.33 -9.04 0.32
C PRO A 230 -20.11 -9.07 1.23
N LEU A 231 -20.01 -8.10 2.14
CA LEU A 231 -18.91 -8.07 3.09
C LEU A 231 -19.06 -9.21 4.09
N SER A 232 -18.08 -10.11 4.11
CA SER A 232 -17.92 -11.15 5.13
C SER A 232 -16.51 -11.08 5.66
N LEU A 233 -16.38 -10.79 6.96
CA LEU A 233 -15.08 -10.75 7.64
C LEU A 233 -14.63 -12.14 8.12
N SER A 234 -15.53 -13.13 8.09
CA SER A 234 -15.31 -14.42 8.74
C SER A 234 -14.00 -15.09 8.34
N GLY A 235 -13.30 -15.61 9.35
CA GLY A 235 -12.09 -16.40 9.18
C GLY A 235 -10.82 -15.56 9.22
N ARG A 236 -9.77 -16.08 8.57
CA ARG A 236 -8.40 -15.57 8.65
C ARG A 236 -7.98 -14.91 7.35
N TRP A 237 -7.36 -13.73 7.44
CA TRP A 237 -6.94 -12.86 6.35
C TRP A 237 -5.47 -12.49 6.49
N VAL A 238 -4.68 -12.70 5.44
CA VAL A 238 -3.22 -12.53 5.52
C VAL A 238 -2.67 -11.67 4.38
N SER A 239 -1.56 -10.97 4.64
CA SER A 239 -0.81 -10.28 3.59
C SER A 239 -0.20 -11.31 2.63
N GLN A 240 -0.36 -11.09 1.33
CA GLN A 240 0.28 -11.92 0.30
C GLN A 240 1.78 -11.63 0.17
N HIS A 241 2.18 -10.37 0.40
CA HIS A 241 3.53 -9.88 0.19
C HIS A 241 3.97 -9.00 1.36
N CYS A 242 5.25 -8.69 1.40
CA CYS A 242 5.81 -7.72 2.33
C CYS A 242 5.23 -6.32 2.03
N GLU A 243 4.60 -5.68 3.00
CA GLU A 243 4.01 -4.36 2.83
C GLU A 243 5.00 -3.29 3.28
N THR A 244 5.17 -2.23 2.48
CA THR A 244 5.91 -1.02 2.91
C THR A 244 4.95 -0.02 3.50
N ARG A 245 5.29 0.60 4.64
CA ARG A 245 4.42 1.60 5.29
C ARG A 245 5.16 2.90 5.59
N PRO A 246 4.46 4.05 5.46
CA PRO A 246 4.97 5.28 6.02
C PRO A 246 5.27 5.10 7.52
N SER A 247 6.41 5.61 7.98
CA SER A 247 6.90 5.55 9.39
C SER A 247 7.22 4.16 9.96
N VAL A 248 6.86 3.07 9.28
CA VAL A 248 7.11 1.68 9.71
C VAL A 248 7.63 0.93 8.48
N LEU A 249 8.93 0.63 8.44
CA LEU A 249 9.61 0.24 7.20
C LEU A 249 8.86 -0.86 6.43
N PHE A 250 8.71 -2.04 7.04
CA PHE A 250 8.08 -3.19 6.40
C PHE A 250 7.26 -4.01 7.39
N LEU A 251 6.11 -4.55 6.94
CA LEU A 251 5.29 -5.43 7.76
C LEU A 251 4.50 -6.47 6.97
N THR A 252 4.02 -7.49 7.69
CA THR A 252 2.93 -8.39 7.25
C THR A 252 1.81 -8.38 8.29
N ARG A 253 0.58 -8.56 7.84
CA ARG A 253 -0.64 -8.58 8.65
C ARG A 253 -1.30 -9.95 8.56
N ASP A 254 -1.87 -10.36 9.67
CA ASP A 254 -2.60 -11.62 9.82
C ASP A 254 -3.75 -11.40 10.79
N PHE A 255 -4.97 -11.32 10.26
CA PHE A 255 -6.18 -10.98 11.01
C PHE A 255 -7.13 -12.16 11.06
N THR A 256 -7.74 -12.37 12.21
CA THR A 256 -8.84 -13.30 12.41
C THR A 256 -10.04 -12.53 12.91
N PHE A 257 -11.19 -12.74 12.29
CA PHE A 257 -12.45 -12.15 12.75
C PHE A 257 -13.44 -13.25 13.07
N ASP A 258 -14.11 -13.07 14.20
CA ASP A 258 -15.24 -13.87 14.65
C ASP A 258 -16.53 -13.02 14.50
N PRO A 259 -17.41 -13.36 13.54
CA PRO A 259 -18.70 -12.69 13.36
C PRO A 259 -19.71 -12.96 14.47
N GLU A 260 -19.64 -14.10 15.17
CA GLU A 260 -20.63 -14.49 16.17
C GLU A 260 -20.42 -13.70 17.47
N THR A 261 -19.16 -13.55 17.88
CA THR A 261 -18.81 -12.82 19.11
C THR A 261 -18.40 -11.36 18.86
N HIS A 262 -18.37 -10.93 17.59
CA HIS A 262 -17.87 -9.62 17.17
C HIS A 262 -16.44 -9.32 17.69
N GLN A 263 -15.62 -10.36 17.77
CA GLN A 263 -14.23 -10.28 18.22
C GLN A 263 -13.27 -10.30 17.03
N TRP A 264 -12.14 -9.64 17.19
CA TRP A 264 -11.06 -9.70 16.21
C TRP A 264 -9.72 -9.89 16.92
N GLY A 265 -8.82 -10.56 16.24
CA GLY A 265 -7.42 -10.69 16.62
C GLY A 265 -6.55 -10.36 15.42
N GLY A 266 -5.39 -9.77 15.66
CA GLY A 266 -4.47 -9.42 14.61
C GLY A 266 -3.01 -9.49 15.02
N ILE A 267 -2.19 -10.01 14.12
CA ILE A 267 -0.74 -10.11 14.27
C ILE A 267 -0.10 -9.23 13.20
N TYR A 268 0.70 -8.27 13.65
CA TYR A 268 1.53 -7.42 12.81
C TYR A 268 2.98 -7.82 13.03
N ARG A 269 3.62 -8.38 12.01
CA ARG A 269 5.04 -8.72 12.04
C ARG A 269 5.80 -7.62 11.34
N HIS A 270 6.78 -7.02 12.01
CA HIS A 270 7.58 -5.93 11.47
C HIS A 270 8.97 -6.43 11.09
N TYR A 271 9.54 -5.83 10.05
CA TYR A 271 10.79 -6.26 9.45
C TYR A 271 11.68 -5.07 9.11
N SER A 272 12.99 -5.31 9.11
CA SER A 272 13.98 -4.30 8.72
C SER A 272 14.27 -4.26 7.22
N ASP A 273 13.80 -5.25 6.46
CA ASP A 273 14.12 -5.43 5.04
C ASP A 273 12.86 -5.60 4.16
N PRO A 274 12.92 -5.21 2.88
CA PRO A 274 11.78 -5.21 1.97
C PRO A 274 11.31 -6.60 1.54
N PHE A 275 12.02 -7.67 1.90
CA PHE A 275 11.61 -9.04 1.64
C PHE A 275 10.97 -9.70 2.87
N CYS A 276 10.85 -8.95 3.98
CA CYS A 276 10.32 -9.45 5.24
C CYS A 276 11.08 -10.70 5.75
N ALA A 277 12.40 -10.70 5.60
CA ALA A 277 13.27 -11.82 6.01
C ALA A 277 13.86 -11.65 7.43
N GLN A 278 14.03 -10.41 7.88
CA GLN A 278 14.66 -10.04 9.14
C GLN A 278 13.62 -9.40 10.08
N PRO A 279 13.00 -10.19 10.99
CA PRO A 279 11.98 -9.68 11.90
C PRO A 279 12.59 -8.75 12.95
N THR A 280 11.88 -7.68 13.29
CA THR A 280 12.29 -6.71 14.32
C THR A 280 11.43 -6.81 15.57
N PHE A 281 10.10 -6.79 15.42
CA PHE A 281 9.14 -7.09 16.48
C PHE A 281 7.81 -7.56 15.90
N THR A 282 7.06 -8.31 16.71
CA THR A 282 5.66 -8.66 16.44
C THR A 282 4.77 -7.95 17.43
N LEU A 283 3.63 -7.47 16.95
CA LEU A 283 2.54 -6.92 17.75
C LEU A 283 1.32 -7.80 17.56
N THR A 284 0.84 -8.40 18.64
CA THR A 284 -0.42 -9.14 18.68
C THR A 284 -1.46 -8.25 19.36
N ALA A 285 -2.58 -7.99 18.70
CA ALA A 285 -3.65 -7.14 19.20
C ALA A 285 -5.00 -7.84 19.11
N SER A 286 -5.89 -7.59 20.06
CA SER A 286 -7.25 -8.11 20.02
C SER A 286 -8.26 -7.13 20.62
N GLY A 287 -9.52 -7.39 20.29
CA GLY A 287 -10.65 -6.70 20.91
C GLY A 287 -11.96 -6.97 20.18
N HIS A 288 -12.81 -5.95 20.10
CA HIS A 288 -14.15 -6.06 19.54
C HIS A 288 -14.36 -5.10 18.39
N TYR A 289 -15.27 -5.43 17.48
CA TYR A 289 -15.66 -4.53 16.40
C TYR A 289 -17.17 -4.39 16.31
N ALA A 290 -17.63 -3.26 15.80
CA ALA A 290 -19.02 -3.02 15.46
C ALA A 290 -19.11 -2.61 13.99
N GLN A 291 -19.99 -3.28 13.25
CA GLN A 291 -20.33 -2.89 11.90
C GLN A 291 -21.25 -1.66 11.93
N GLY A 292 -20.92 -0.66 11.11
CA GLY A 292 -21.73 0.52 10.88
C GLY A 292 -22.46 0.47 9.54
N ASN A 293 -22.81 1.66 9.04
CA ASN A 293 -23.52 1.82 7.77
C ASN A 293 -22.60 1.58 6.56
N PRO A 294 -23.18 1.31 5.37
CA PRO A 294 -22.47 1.47 4.11
C PRO A 294 -21.86 2.87 4.00
N SER A 295 -20.66 2.97 3.41
CA SER A 295 -19.97 4.24 3.26
C SER A 295 -20.68 5.15 2.27
N ALA A 296 -20.94 6.39 2.69
CA ALA A 296 -21.47 7.42 1.79
C ALA A 296 -20.44 7.90 0.75
N LYS A 297 -19.14 7.62 0.96
CA LYS A 297 -18.04 8.11 0.11
C LYS A 297 -17.58 7.09 -0.93
N ILE A 298 -17.65 5.79 -0.62
CA ILE A 298 -17.11 4.72 -1.46
C ILE A 298 -18.15 3.61 -1.58
N SER A 299 -18.62 3.39 -2.80
CA SER A 299 -19.62 2.34 -3.06
C SER A 299 -19.05 0.95 -2.75
N ALA A 300 -19.91 0.08 -2.21
CA ALA A 300 -19.61 -1.26 -1.72
C ALA A 300 -18.61 -1.33 -0.55
N ALA A 301 -18.23 -0.20 0.05
CA ALA A 301 -17.48 -0.18 1.30
C ALA A 301 -18.42 -0.01 2.50
N THR A 302 -18.02 -0.56 3.65
CA THR A 302 -18.77 -0.50 4.91
C THR A 302 -17.91 0.10 6.01
N GLU A 303 -18.52 0.93 6.84
CA GLU A 303 -17.87 1.57 7.97
C GLU A 303 -17.82 0.64 9.18
N PHE A 304 -16.69 0.59 9.88
CA PHE A 304 -16.54 -0.19 11.13
C PHE A 304 -15.98 0.64 12.26
N VAL A 305 -16.24 0.24 13.49
CA VAL A 305 -15.55 0.77 14.68
C VAL A 305 -14.88 -0.38 15.39
N PHE A 306 -13.55 -0.35 15.45
CA PHE A 306 -12.74 -1.31 16.17
C PHE A 306 -12.37 -0.75 17.53
N LYS A 307 -12.51 -1.55 18.59
CA LYS A 307 -11.98 -1.26 19.92
C LYS A 307 -10.85 -2.25 20.17
N VAL A 308 -9.64 -1.72 20.34
CA VAL A 308 -8.47 -2.51 20.72
C VAL A 308 -8.38 -2.49 22.24
N THR A 309 -8.34 -3.68 22.83
CA THR A 309 -8.38 -3.83 24.29
C THR A 309 -7.16 -4.51 24.85
N GLN A 310 -6.50 -5.37 24.08
CA GLN A 310 -5.30 -6.07 24.50
C GLN A 310 -4.23 -5.96 23.43
N VAL A 311 -2.98 -5.79 23.87
CA VAL A 311 -1.81 -5.87 22.99
C VAL A 311 -0.65 -6.55 23.70
N GLN A 312 -0.02 -7.47 22.99
CA GLN A 312 1.25 -8.07 23.34
C GLN A 312 2.31 -7.72 22.29
N ILE A 313 3.57 -7.63 22.70
CA ILE A 313 4.70 -7.38 21.82
C ILE A 313 5.80 -8.40 22.10
N THR A 314 6.47 -8.84 21.03
CA THR A 314 7.71 -9.64 21.10
C THR A 314 8.78 -8.96 20.28
N ALA A 315 9.93 -8.62 20.89
CA ALA A 315 11.09 -8.08 20.17
C ALA A 315 11.96 -9.22 19.62
N PHE A 316 12.43 -9.13 18.37
CA PHE A 316 13.27 -10.16 17.73
C PHE A 316 14.71 -9.71 17.52
N ASP A 317 15.03 -8.44 17.77
CA ASP A 317 16.38 -7.92 17.66
C ASP A 317 16.77 -7.07 18.87
N LEU A 318 18.10 -6.97 19.09
CA LEU A 318 18.67 -6.25 20.24
C LEU A 318 18.42 -4.74 20.18
N ALA A 319 18.31 -4.14 19.00
CA ALA A 319 18.07 -2.70 18.87
C ALA A 319 16.64 -2.36 19.31
N THR A 320 15.67 -3.17 18.90
CA THR A 320 14.27 -3.04 19.30
C THR A 320 14.08 -3.29 20.79
N ALA A 321 14.68 -4.35 21.35
CA ALA A 321 14.63 -4.60 22.80
C ALA A 321 15.24 -3.42 23.60
N LYS A 322 16.37 -2.86 23.15
CA LYS A 322 16.97 -1.66 23.77
C LYS A 322 16.08 -0.43 23.67
N LEU A 323 15.43 -0.21 22.53
CA LEU A 323 14.46 0.88 22.37
C LEU A 323 13.32 0.75 23.39
N LEU A 324 12.73 -0.43 23.52
CA LEU A 324 11.63 -0.66 24.45
C LEU A 324 12.08 -0.50 25.92
N ASN A 325 13.30 -0.97 26.25
CA ASN A 325 13.90 -0.75 27.58
C ASN A 325 14.28 0.70 27.88
N SER A 326 14.37 1.58 26.87
CA SER A 326 14.62 3.02 27.07
C SER A 326 13.37 3.80 27.49
N THR A 327 12.20 3.15 27.51
CA THR A 327 10.95 3.79 27.91
C THR A 327 10.87 4.06 29.41
N ARG A 328 10.10 5.09 29.78
CA ARG A 328 9.83 5.39 31.19
C ARG A 328 9.10 4.22 31.87
N PRO A 329 9.28 4.03 33.19
CA PRO A 329 8.62 2.96 33.89
C PRO A 329 7.10 2.96 33.71
N GLY A 330 6.52 1.79 33.44
CA GLY A 330 5.08 1.60 33.24
C GLY A 330 4.51 2.26 31.98
N LYS A 331 5.34 2.62 30.98
CA LYS A 331 4.87 3.21 29.70
C LYS A 331 4.96 2.29 28.49
N CYS A 332 5.50 1.08 28.64
CA CYS A 332 5.58 0.06 27.60
C CYS A 332 5.99 -1.28 28.22
N GLY A 333 5.05 -1.99 28.86
CA GLY A 333 5.34 -3.26 29.54
C GLY A 333 6.18 -3.12 30.81
N LEU A 334 6.77 -4.24 31.25
CA LEU A 334 7.59 -4.27 32.46
C LEU A 334 8.93 -3.58 32.20
N THR A 335 9.27 -2.65 33.08
CA THR A 335 10.44 -1.77 32.91
C THR A 335 11.74 -2.55 32.96
N GLY A 336 12.63 -2.36 31.99
CA GLY A 336 13.96 -2.98 31.93
C GLY A 336 13.97 -4.47 31.59
N ASN A 337 12.80 -5.08 31.34
CA ASN A 337 12.67 -6.53 31.16
C ASN A 337 12.47 -6.96 29.68
N TRP A 338 12.56 -6.04 28.71
CA TRP A 338 12.42 -6.44 27.31
C TRP A 338 13.63 -7.28 26.88
N GLU A 339 13.36 -8.54 26.59
CA GLU A 339 14.32 -9.52 26.10
C GLU A 339 13.96 -9.98 24.70
N VAL A 340 14.97 -10.36 23.92
CA VAL A 340 14.77 -10.88 22.57
C VAL A 340 14.05 -12.22 22.63
N GLY A 341 12.95 -12.34 21.89
CA GLY A 341 12.13 -13.55 21.78
C GLY A 341 11.09 -13.74 22.88
N ILE A 342 11.07 -12.87 23.90
CA ILE A 342 10.10 -12.94 25.01
C ILE A 342 8.94 -11.98 24.74
N GLU A 343 7.72 -12.51 24.79
CA GLU A 343 6.50 -11.73 24.66
C GLU A 343 6.18 -11.02 25.97
N GLN A 344 5.72 -9.77 25.88
CA GLN A 344 5.14 -9.04 27.01
C GLN A 344 3.81 -8.38 26.67
N ASP A 345 2.91 -8.42 27.64
CA ASP A 345 1.63 -7.71 27.61
C ASP A 345 1.81 -6.25 28.03
N ILE A 346 1.34 -5.32 27.19
CA ILE A 346 1.38 -3.87 27.44
C ILE A 346 0.01 -3.28 27.80
N THR A 347 -1.00 -4.13 27.97
CA THR A 347 -2.37 -3.75 28.33
C THR A 347 -2.41 -3.13 29.71
N THR A 348 -1.67 -3.71 30.67
CA THR A 348 -1.57 -3.22 32.05
C THR A 348 -0.84 -1.87 32.14
N THR A 349 -0.01 -1.54 31.15
CA THR A 349 0.67 -0.24 31.03
C THR A 349 -0.09 0.78 30.18
N HIS A 350 -1.36 0.49 29.83
CA HIS A 350 -2.19 1.33 28.96
C HIS A 350 -1.56 1.61 27.58
N GLY A 351 -0.78 0.65 27.07
CA GLY A 351 -0.11 0.74 25.79
C GLY A 351 1.41 0.87 25.89
N CYS A 352 2.02 1.34 24.79
CA CYS A 352 3.45 1.50 24.63
C CYS A 352 3.76 2.83 23.93
N THR A 353 4.26 3.82 24.67
CA THR A 353 4.52 5.17 24.12
C THR A 353 5.62 5.19 23.08
N ALA A 354 6.65 4.33 23.19
CA ALA A 354 7.73 4.24 22.20
C ALA A 354 7.24 3.79 20.82
N LEU A 355 6.13 3.04 20.77
CA LEU A 355 5.51 2.56 19.54
C LEU A 355 4.24 3.35 19.18
N GLY A 356 3.92 4.42 19.92
CA GLY A 356 2.71 5.21 19.71
C GLY A 356 1.40 4.46 20.01
N ILE A 357 1.44 3.37 20.78
CA ILE A 357 0.28 2.55 21.11
C ILE A 357 -0.36 3.06 22.40
N LYS A 358 -1.67 3.31 22.37
CA LYS A 358 -2.46 3.71 23.54
C LYS A 358 -3.61 2.73 23.73
N LEU A 359 -3.85 2.27 24.96
CA LEU A 359 -4.93 1.31 25.25
C LEU A 359 -5.86 1.77 26.37
N PRO A 360 -7.16 1.43 26.28
CA PRO A 360 -7.83 0.96 25.07
C PRO A 360 -7.93 2.11 24.05
N HIS A 361 -7.95 1.80 22.75
CA HIS A 361 -8.23 2.80 21.71
C HIS A 361 -9.32 2.35 20.75
N LYS A 362 -9.96 3.34 20.13
CA LYS A 362 -10.98 3.12 19.10
C LYS A 362 -10.40 3.53 17.74
N GLU A 363 -10.68 2.74 16.72
CA GLU A 363 -10.32 3.03 15.35
C GLU A 363 -11.58 3.00 14.47
N TYR A 364 -11.80 4.08 13.74
CA TYR A 364 -12.86 4.22 12.76
C TYR A 364 -12.32 3.75 11.41
N GLU A 365 -12.74 2.57 10.99
CA GLU A 365 -12.19 1.89 9.83
C GLU A 365 -13.15 1.80 8.65
N LEU A 366 -12.59 1.50 7.48
CA LEU A 366 -13.35 1.29 6.25
C LEU A 366 -13.00 -0.08 5.66
N PHE A 367 -14.01 -0.90 5.40
CA PHE A 367 -13.81 -2.26 4.90
C PHE A 367 -14.52 -2.47 3.57
N LYS A 368 -13.90 -3.23 2.67
CA LYS A 368 -14.49 -3.64 1.39
C LYS A 368 -13.98 -5.03 1.01
N THR A 369 -14.86 -5.87 0.48
CA THR A 369 -14.49 -7.15 -0.13
C THR A 369 -14.58 -7.09 -1.64
N GLU A 370 -13.62 -7.72 -2.31
CA GLU A 370 -13.64 -7.93 -3.76
C GLU A 370 -13.16 -9.35 -4.09
N LEU A 371 -13.35 -9.77 -5.33
CA LEU A 371 -12.74 -10.96 -5.87
C LEU A 371 -11.61 -10.56 -6.82
N ASP A 372 -10.47 -11.23 -6.72
CA ASP A 372 -9.43 -11.11 -7.72
C ASP A 372 -9.78 -11.87 -9.02
N HIS A 373 -8.89 -11.81 -10.01
CA HIS A 373 -9.03 -12.50 -11.29
C HIS A 373 -9.10 -14.03 -11.17
N ARG A 374 -8.64 -14.61 -10.05
CA ARG A 374 -8.72 -16.06 -9.72
C ARG A 374 -9.92 -16.39 -8.84
N LYS A 375 -10.82 -15.42 -8.62
CA LYS A 375 -11.97 -15.52 -7.70
C LYS A 375 -11.55 -15.72 -6.24
N GLN A 376 -10.32 -15.36 -5.87
CA GLN A 376 -9.90 -15.32 -4.47
C GLN A 376 -10.46 -14.06 -3.80
N ALA A 377 -10.97 -14.22 -2.58
CA ALA A 377 -11.48 -13.11 -1.79
C ALA A 377 -10.34 -12.19 -1.32
N LEU A 378 -10.52 -10.90 -1.56
CA LEU A 378 -9.65 -9.81 -1.12
C LEU A 378 -10.38 -8.97 -0.07
N LEU A 379 -9.69 -8.67 1.03
CA LEU A 379 -10.18 -7.76 2.06
C LEU A 379 -9.36 -6.47 2.05
N PHE A 380 -10.03 -5.38 1.72
CA PHE A 380 -9.49 -4.03 1.78
C PHE A 380 -9.85 -3.39 3.11
N ILE A 381 -8.86 -2.76 3.73
CA ILE A 381 -8.95 -2.08 5.03
C ILE A 381 -8.46 -0.64 4.83
N GLY A 382 -9.04 0.30 5.57
CA GLY A 382 -8.84 1.74 5.39
C GLY A 382 -7.38 2.17 5.48
N GLU A 383 -6.91 2.99 4.54
CA GLU A 383 -5.54 3.50 4.52
C GLU A 383 -5.17 4.24 5.82
N ARG A 384 -3.97 4.00 6.35
CA ARG A 384 -3.52 4.71 7.55
C ARG A 384 -3.07 6.13 7.21
N PRO A 385 -3.32 7.12 8.07
CA PRO A 385 -2.83 8.48 7.88
C PRO A 385 -1.30 8.53 7.69
N THR A 386 -0.88 9.27 6.66
CA THR A 386 0.54 9.43 6.30
C THR A 386 1.33 10.20 7.36
N ASP A 387 0.64 11.02 8.16
CA ASP A 387 1.20 11.78 9.28
C ASP A 387 1.42 10.94 10.55
N GLY A 388 1.13 9.63 10.50
CA GLY A 388 1.26 8.72 11.63
C GLY A 388 0.13 8.85 12.67
N SER A 389 -0.87 9.71 12.44
CA SER A 389 -2.02 9.81 13.34
C SER A 389 -2.95 8.60 13.23
N SER A 390 -3.72 8.35 14.29
CA SER A 390 -4.73 7.28 14.30
C SER A 390 -6.10 7.80 13.81
N PRO A 391 -6.90 6.96 13.12
CA PRO A 391 -8.28 7.27 12.77
C PRO A 391 -9.21 7.12 13.99
N ASP A 392 -8.96 7.92 15.03
CA ASP A 392 -9.56 7.83 16.37
C ASP A 392 -10.94 8.51 16.50
N ARG A 393 -11.42 9.13 15.43
CA ARG A 393 -12.71 9.84 15.37
C ARG A 393 -13.38 9.64 14.00
N PRO A 394 -14.71 9.74 13.90
CA PRO A 394 -15.44 9.52 12.64
C PRO A 394 -14.92 10.37 11.48
N GLN A 395 -14.51 11.62 11.74
CA GLN A 395 -14.03 12.54 10.71
C GLN A 395 -12.64 12.15 10.15
N LYS A 396 -11.87 11.35 10.89
CA LYS A 396 -10.59 10.79 10.43
C LYS A 396 -10.75 9.40 9.79
N ARG A 397 -11.97 8.91 9.61
CA ARG A 397 -12.19 7.62 8.94
C ARG A 397 -11.51 7.62 7.56
N PRO A 398 -10.72 6.59 7.22
CA PRO A 398 -10.06 6.50 5.93
C PRO A 398 -11.04 6.61 4.75
N THR A 399 -10.55 7.16 3.64
CA THR A 399 -11.32 7.31 2.38
C THR A 399 -10.61 6.63 1.22
N SER A 400 -9.80 5.62 1.52
CA SER A 400 -8.97 4.85 0.61
C SER A 400 -8.54 3.59 1.34
N PHE A 401 -7.81 2.71 0.67
CA PHE A 401 -7.48 1.39 1.20
C PHE A 401 -5.98 1.13 1.20
N GLN A 402 -5.55 0.34 2.16
CA GLN A 402 -4.24 -0.30 2.18
C GLN A 402 -4.18 -1.40 1.11
N THR A 403 -3.00 -1.99 0.92
CA THR A 403 -2.84 -3.26 0.19
C THR A 403 -3.86 -4.29 0.71
N PRO A 404 -4.56 -5.04 -0.15
CA PRO A 404 -5.56 -6.00 0.31
C PRO A 404 -4.94 -7.22 0.98
N LEU A 405 -5.68 -7.83 1.91
CA LEU A 405 -5.40 -9.15 2.47
C LEU A 405 -6.13 -10.23 1.66
N VAL A 406 -5.63 -11.46 1.68
CA VAL A 406 -6.33 -12.62 1.13
C VAL A 406 -6.92 -13.50 2.20
N GLN A 407 -8.09 -14.07 1.92
CA GLN A 407 -8.67 -15.07 2.80
C GLN A 407 -7.88 -16.38 2.73
N CYS A 408 -7.61 -16.94 3.89
CA CYS A 408 -7.10 -18.29 4.01
C CYS A 408 -8.17 -19.31 3.65
N SER A 409 -7.85 -20.24 2.74
CA SER A 409 -8.70 -21.41 2.54
C SER A 409 -8.70 -22.26 3.80
N GLY A 410 -9.86 -22.28 4.47
CA GLY A 410 -10.19 -23.35 5.40
C GLY A 410 -10.17 -24.65 4.62
N GLY A 411 -9.29 -25.58 4.99
CA GLY A 411 -9.33 -26.92 4.43
C GLY A 411 -10.59 -27.60 4.95
N VAL A 412 -11.70 -27.43 4.24
CA VAL A 412 -12.89 -28.27 4.37
C VAL A 412 -12.99 -29.05 3.06
N GLY A 413 -12.46 -30.27 3.08
CA GLY A 413 -12.37 -31.20 1.95
C GLY A 413 -11.02 -31.94 1.94
N GLY A 414 -10.90 -33.20 2.37
CA GLY A 414 -11.93 -34.14 2.76
C GLY A 414 -11.42 -35.18 3.75
N GLY A 415 -12.28 -35.51 4.73
CA GLY A 415 -12.29 -36.83 5.31
C GLY A 415 -12.93 -37.78 4.30
N GLN A 416 -12.11 -38.51 3.57
CA GLN A 416 -12.36 -39.83 2.95
C GLN A 416 -11.26 -40.11 1.93
N GLU A 417 -10.05 -40.41 2.41
CA GLU A 417 -9.13 -41.33 1.70
C GLU A 417 -8.06 -41.90 2.65
N GLU A 418 -8.45 -42.27 3.87
CA GLU A 418 -7.74 -43.31 4.61
C GLU A 418 -8.39 -44.65 4.27
N ARG A 419 -7.91 -45.26 3.18
CA ARG A 419 -7.83 -46.71 2.95
C ARG A 419 -7.49 -46.93 1.48
N LEU A 420 -6.21 -47.18 1.21
CA LEU A 420 -5.65 -48.09 0.20
C LEU A 420 -4.29 -47.58 -0.28
N SER A 421 -3.23 -47.78 0.52
CA SER A 421 -1.90 -48.18 -0.01
C SER A 421 -0.94 -48.61 1.11
N HIS A 422 -1.41 -49.47 2.01
CA HIS A 422 -0.49 -50.33 2.75
C HIS A 422 -0.11 -51.51 1.84
N LYS A 423 0.92 -51.32 1.00
CA LYS A 423 1.81 -52.35 0.41
C LYS A 423 2.62 -51.73 -0.73
N GLN A 424 3.83 -51.27 -0.45
CA GLN A 424 5.05 -52.01 -0.80
C GLN A 424 6.29 -51.23 -0.37
N ARG A 425 7.17 -52.00 0.26
CA ARG A 425 8.41 -51.63 0.91
C ARG A 425 9.54 -52.03 -0.06
N LEU A 426 10.54 -51.16 -0.22
CA LEU A 426 11.98 -51.41 -0.37
C LEU A 426 12.61 -50.45 -1.38
N GLY A 427 13.63 -49.73 -0.94
CA GLY A 427 14.46 -48.88 -1.80
C GLY A 427 15.29 -47.89 -1.00
N SER A 428 16.31 -48.40 -0.32
CA SER A 428 17.40 -47.64 0.30
C SER A 428 17.97 -46.56 -0.63
N HIS A 429 18.26 -45.36 -0.12
CA HIS A 429 19.60 -44.77 -0.23
C HIS A 429 19.75 -43.54 0.68
N SER A 430 20.62 -43.72 1.68
CA SER A 430 21.23 -42.68 2.50
C SER A 430 22.14 -41.77 1.65
N LYS A 431 21.99 -40.45 1.80
CA LYS A 431 23.10 -39.50 1.63
C LYS A 431 22.98 -38.37 2.68
N GLN A 432 23.85 -38.47 3.69
CA GLN A 432 24.30 -37.35 4.50
C GLN A 432 24.86 -36.25 3.60
N ILE A 433 24.50 -35.00 3.85
CA ILE A 433 25.30 -33.85 3.45
C ILE A 433 25.54 -32.99 4.69
N GLN A 434 26.83 -32.75 4.92
CA GLN A 434 27.45 -32.16 6.09
C GLN A 434 27.12 -30.67 6.23
N LEU A 435 26.94 -30.23 7.48
CA LEU A 435 27.15 -28.85 7.90
C LEU A 435 28.63 -28.48 7.72
N GLN A 436 28.91 -27.47 6.90
CA GLN A 436 30.14 -26.69 7.00
C GLN A 436 29.83 -25.37 7.71
N LYS A 437 30.40 -25.22 8.90
CA LYS A 437 30.69 -23.93 9.52
C LYS A 437 31.91 -23.33 8.83
N SER A 438 31.82 -22.08 8.40
CA SER A 438 32.99 -21.20 8.35
C SER A 438 32.58 -19.83 8.89
N GLY A 439 33.41 -19.30 9.79
CA GLY A 439 33.32 -17.95 10.32
C GLY A 439 34.42 -17.07 9.75
N ALA A 440 34.13 -15.78 9.66
CA ALA A 440 35.02 -14.61 9.76
C ALA A 440 34.18 -13.40 9.33
N GLU A 441 33.56 -12.68 10.26
CA GLU A 441 34.09 -11.46 10.90
C GLU A 441 34.24 -10.23 9.97
N ARG A 442 33.53 -9.17 10.40
CA ARG A 442 34.04 -7.79 10.58
C ARG A 442 33.99 -6.83 9.38
N TRP A 443 32.85 -6.16 9.25
CA TRP A 443 32.76 -4.69 9.12
C TRP A 443 31.59 -4.18 9.98
N ARG A 444 31.90 -3.64 11.16
CA ARG A 444 30.96 -2.97 12.07
C ARG A 444 31.23 -1.47 12.03
N GLY A 445 30.15 -0.72 12.14
CA GLY A 445 30.14 0.63 12.70
C GLY A 445 30.13 1.73 11.64
N HIS A 446 29.02 2.48 11.61
CA HIS A 446 28.90 3.94 11.37
C HIS A 446 27.59 4.39 10.69
N ALA A 447 26.61 3.52 10.43
CA ALA A 447 25.37 3.93 9.74
C ALA A 447 24.10 4.07 10.62
N MET A 448 24.11 3.69 11.91
CA MET A 448 22.90 3.63 12.74
C MET A 448 22.73 4.75 13.79
N LEU A 449 23.63 5.73 13.84
CA LEU A 449 23.53 6.86 14.77
C LEU A 449 22.83 8.10 14.20
N LEU A 450 22.51 8.12 12.90
CA LEU A 450 21.85 9.28 12.26
C LEU A 450 20.34 9.10 12.04
N ALA A 451 19.81 7.87 12.13
CA ALA A 451 18.36 7.64 12.12
C ALA A 451 17.67 8.01 13.45
N LEU A 452 18.43 8.07 14.56
CA LEU A 452 17.95 8.49 15.88
C LEU A 452 17.93 10.03 16.08
N GLY A 453 18.50 10.79 15.15
CA GLY A 453 18.51 12.27 15.21
C GLY A 453 17.22 12.94 14.73
N LEU A 454 16.35 12.23 14.01
CA LEU A 454 15.13 12.80 13.41
C LEU A 454 13.87 12.64 14.28
N VAL A 455 13.94 11.90 15.38
CA VAL A 455 12.85 11.82 16.38
C VAL A 455 13.04 12.85 17.51
N LEU A 456 14.23 13.46 17.63
CA LEU A 456 14.53 14.46 18.68
C LEU A 456 14.57 15.92 18.18
N TYR A 457 14.44 16.18 16.88
CA TYR A 457 14.52 17.55 16.34
C TYR A 457 13.18 18.26 16.08
N THR A 458 12.04 17.65 16.43
CA THR A 458 10.71 18.30 16.37
C THR A 458 10.18 18.74 17.74
N TRP A 459 10.99 18.65 18.79
CA TRP A 459 10.67 19.10 20.16
C TRP A 459 11.55 20.27 20.61
N GLY A 460 11.74 21.26 19.74
CA GLY A 460 12.49 22.46 20.05
C GLY A 460 12.16 23.60 19.10
N CYS A 461 10.90 24.05 19.08
CA CYS A 461 10.47 25.38 18.62
C CYS A 461 8.94 25.52 18.75
N VAL A 462 8.43 25.62 19.97
CA VAL A 462 7.26 26.45 20.33
C VAL A 462 7.43 26.85 21.81
N TYR A 463 8.11 27.98 22.03
CA TYR A 463 7.56 29.02 22.88
C TYR A 463 7.03 30.10 21.93
#